data_AF-A0A852ATZ1-F1
#
_entry.id   AF-A0A852ATZ1-F1
#
_cell.length_a   1.000
_cell.length_b   1.000
_cell.length_c   1.000
_cell.angle_alpha   90.00
_cell.angle_beta   90.00
_cell.angle_gamma   90.00
#
_symmetry.space_group_name_H-M   'P 1'
#
loop_
_entity.id
_entity.type
_entity.pdbx_description
1 polymer ?
#
loop_
_entity_poly.entity_id
_entity_poly.type
_entity_poly.pdbx_seq_one_letter_code
_entity_poly.pdbx_strand_id
1 'polypeptide(L)'
;GEELIYLDPHTTQPAVEPGDGGCLPDDSFHCQHPPCRMSIAELDPSIAVGFFCNTEADFNDWCQQIKKLSLVRGALPMFELVERQPSHFSNPDVLNLTPGEATQGGR
;
A
#
# COMPACT_ATOMS: atom_id res chain seq x y z
N GLY A 1 18.69 2.73 0.59
CA GLY A 1 18.11 2.08 -0.59
C GLY A 1 16.83 2.82 -0.80
N GLU A 2 16.68 3.52 -1.92
CA GLU A 2 15.70 4.62 -2.05
C GLU A 2 14.76 4.41 -3.25
N GLU A 3 14.64 3.17 -3.70
CA GLU A 3 13.87 2.82 -4.87
C GLU A 3 12.78 1.81 -4.52
N LEU A 4 11.61 1.99 -5.11
CA LEU A 4 10.53 1.01 -5.13
C LEU A 4 10.74 0.04 -6.28
N ILE A 5 10.34 -1.21 -6.08
CA ILE A 5 10.28 -2.23 -7.12
C ILE A 5 8.81 -2.43 -7.47
N TYR A 6 8.47 -2.46 -8.76
CA TYR A 6 7.08 -2.57 -9.21
C TYR A 6 6.93 -3.41 -10.49
N LEU A 7 5.70 -3.84 -10.76
CA LEU A 7 5.27 -4.43 -12.02
C LEU A 7 4.52 -3.37 -12.84
N ASP A 8 4.84 -3.27 -14.13
CA ASP A 8 4.34 -2.22 -15.00
C ASP A 8 3.30 -2.79 -16.00
N PRO A 9 2.01 -2.39 -15.91
CA PRO A 9 0.98 -2.88 -16.82
C PRO A 9 0.97 -2.18 -18.20
N HIS A 10 1.83 -1.21 -18.47
CA HIS A 10 1.79 -0.38 -19.69
C HIS A 10 2.32 -1.09 -20.95
N THR A 11 2.17 -2.41 -21.05
CA THR A 11 2.48 -3.20 -22.25
C THR A 11 1.23 -3.93 -22.71
N THR A 12 0.73 -3.58 -23.90
CA THR A 12 -0.42 -4.26 -24.50
C THR A 12 -0.03 -5.67 -24.96
N GLN A 13 -0.75 -6.67 -24.47
CA GLN A 13 -0.63 -8.07 -24.89
C GLN A 13 -1.94 -8.54 -25.56
N PRO A 14 -1.90 -9.51 -26.48
CA PRO A 14 -3.10 -10.15 -27.00
C PRO A 14 -3.93 -10.79 -25.86
N ALA A 15 -5.25 -10.83 -26.02
CA ALA A 15 -6.09 -11.59 -25.10
C ALA A 15 -5.73 -13.08 -25.17
N VAL A 16 -5.66 -13.74 -24.01
CA VAL A 16 -5.40 -15.18 -23.92
C VAL A 16 -6.72 -15.91 -24.02
N GLU A 17 -6.86 -16.71 -25.08
CA GLU A 17 -7.99 -17.60 -25.24
C GLU A 17 -7.80 -18.86 -24.39
N PRO A 18 -8.81 -19.31 -23.63
CA PRO A 18 -8.72 -20.56 -22.88
C PRO A 18 -8.47 -21.76 -23.79
N GLY A 19 -7.55 -22.63 -23.38
CA GLY A 19 -7.30 -23.88 -24.07
C GLY A 19 -8.40 -24.92 -23.84
N ASP A 20 -8.46 -25.91 -24.73
CA ASP A 20 -9.36 -27.06 -24.58
C ASP A 20 -9.13 -27.75 -23.21
N GLY A 21 -10.22 -27.99 -22.48
CA GLY A 21 -10.15 -28.63 -21.15
C GLY A 21 -9.86 -27.69 -19.98
N GLY A 22 -9.93 -26.36 -20.17
CA GLY A 22 -9.85 -25.37 -19.08
C GLY A 22 -8.43 -25.03 -18.64
N CYS A 23 -7.41 -25.48 -19.38
CA CYS A 23 -6.04 -25.04 -19.18
C CYS A 23 -5.84 -23.65 -19.80
N LEU A 24 -5.35 -22.69 -19.02
CA LEU A 24 -5.03 -21.34 -19.47
C LEU A 24 -3.50 -21.22 -19.63
N PRO A 25 -2.98 -20.96 -20.84
CA PRO A 25 -1.57 -20.60 -21.01
C PRO A 25 -1.27 -19.34 -20.19
N ASP A 26 -0.35 -19.41 -19.23
CA ASP A 26 -0.15 -18.33 -18.26
C ASP A 26 1.13 -17.50 -18.48
N ASP A 27 1.94 -17.84 -19.50
CA ASP A 27 3.24 -17.19 -19.78
C ASP A 27 3.15 -15.65 -19.83
N SER A 28 2.07 -15.09 -20.36
CA SER A 28 1.84 -13.64 -20.47
C SER A 28 1.52 -12.94 -19.14
N PHE A 29 1.19 -13.69 -18.09
CA PHE A 29 0.84 -13.18 -16.76
C PHE A 29 2.03 -13.20 -15.79
N HIS A 30 3.20 -13.66 -16.24
CA HIS A 30 4.44 -13.68 -15.48
C HIS A 30 5.49 -12.77 -16.13
N CYS A 31 5.87 -11.68 -15.46
CA CYS A 31 6.94 -10.81 -15.95
C CYS A 31 8.31 -11.49 -15.84
N GLN A 32 8.92 -11.83 -16.98
CA GLN A 32 10.27 -12.44 -17.02
C GLN A 32 11.42 -11.43 -17.22
N HIS A 33 11.10 -10.15 -17.43
CA HIS A 33 12.11 -9.08 -17.50
C HIS A 33 12.58 -8.68 -16.10
N PRO A 34 13.74 -8.01 -15.97
CA PRO A 34 14.17 -7.43 -14.70
C PRO A 34 13.05 -6.54 -14.12
N PRO A 35 12.82 -6.56 -12.78
CA PRO A 35 11.81 -5.73 -12.15
C PRO A 35 12.06 -4.24 -12.40
N CYS A 36 10.98 -3.49 -12.65
CA CYS A 36 11.05 -2.05 -12.80
C CYS A 36 11.41 -1.40 -11.46
N ARG A 37 12.12 -0.26 -11.52
CA ARG A 37 12.57 0.50 -10.35
C ARG A 37 12.28 1.98 -10.55
N MET A 38 11.88 2.65 -9.49
CA MET A 38 11.71 4.11 -9.47
C MET A 38 12.09 4.66 -8.10
N SER A 39 12.50 5.93 -8.02
CA SER A 39 12.80 6.57 -6.74
C SER A 39 11.52 6.68 -5.89
N ILE A 40 11.63 6.45 -4.58
CA ILE A 40 10.49 6.66 -3.65
C ILE A 40 9.97 8.10 -3.74
N ALA A 41 10.84 9.07 -4.02
CA ALA A 41 10.47 10.48 -4.14
C ALA A 41 9.64 10.81 -5.40
N GLU A 42 9.56 9.88 -6.36
CA GLU A 42 8.80 10.04 -7.60
C GLU A 42 7.39 9.42 -7.50
N LEU A 43 7.07 8.76 -6.37
CA LEU A 43 5.77 8.15 -6.14
C LEU A 43 4.69 9.23 -5.98
N ASP A 44 3.57 9.08 -6.70
CA ASP A 44 2.38 9.90 -6.46
C ASP A 44 1.86 9.70 -5.02
N PRO A 45 1.48 10.75 -4.28
CA PRO A 45 1.02 10.62 -2.91
C PRO A 45 -0.31 9.86 -2.76
N SER A 46 -1.08 9.70 -3.84
CA SER A 46 -2.32 8.92 -3.86
C SER A 46 -2.01 7.43 -4.00
N ILE A 47 -1.97 6.73 -2.86
CA ILE A 47 -1.67 5.29 -2.80
C ILE A 47 -2.68 4.54 -1.94
N ALA A 48 -2.81 3.24 -2.22
CA ALA A 48 -3.44 2.27 -1.34
C ALA A 48 -2.40 1.22 -0.95
N VAL A 49 -2.26 0.97 0.36
CA VAL A 49 -1.35 -0.06 0.90
C VAL A 49 -2.18 -1.28 1.29
N GLY A 50 -1.82 -2.45 0.77
CA GLY A 50 -2.50 -3.71 1.04
C GLY A 50 -1.73 -4.60 2.01
N PHE A 51 -2.46 -5.23 2.93
CA PHE A 51 -1.95 -6.29 3.81
C PHE A 51 -2.86 -7.52 3.69
N PHE A 52 -2.27 -8.71 3.67
CA PHE A 52 -3.02 -9.97 3.65
C PHE A 52 -2.78 -10.74 4.94
N CYS A 53 -3.87 -11.07 5.64
CA CYS A 53 -3.87 -11.88 6.86
C CYS A 53 -4.76 -13.10 6.60
N ASN A 54 -4.15 -14.29 6.41
CA ASN A 54 -4.91 -15.50 6.08
C ASN A 54 -5.72 -16.00 7.28
N THR A 55 -5.20 -15.79 8.49
CA THR A 55 -5.81 -16.18 9.75
C THR A 55 -5.97 -14.99 10.69
N GLU A 56 -6.81 -15.17 11.70
CA GLU A 56 -6.93 -14.20 12.80
C GLU A 56 -5.59 -14.03 13.56
N ALA A 57 -4.79 -15.10 13.67
CA ALA A 57 -3.47 -15.02 14.27
C ALA A 57 -2.53 -14.09 13.47
N ASP A 58 -2.58 -14.14 12.13
CA ASP A 58 -1.81 -13.25 11.26
C ASP A 58 -2.25 -11.79 11.43
N PHE A 59 -3.56 -11.55 11.55
CA PHE A 59 -4.10 -10.22 11.81
C PHE A 59 -3.66 -9.68 13.18
N ASN A 60 -3.66 -10.53 14.21
CA ASN A 60 -3.19 -10.17 15.54
C ASN A 60 -1.68 -9.86 15.55
N ASP A 61 -0.88 -10.60 14.81
CA ASP A 61 0.55 -10.30 14.64
C ASP A 61 0.77 -8.98 13.89
N TRP A 62 0.06 -8.76 12.77
CA TRP A 62 0.07 -7.49 12.05
C TRP A 62 -0.28 -6.30 12.96
N CYS A 63 -1.33 -6.43 13.78
CA CYS A 63 -1.70 -5.41 14.77
C CYS A 63 -0.54 -5.08 15.73
N GLN A 64 0.19 -6.09 16.20
CA GLN A 64 1.35 -5.89 17.07
C GLN A 64 2.52 -5.23 16.32
N GLN A 65 2.76 -5.60 15.07
CA GLN A 65 3.80 -4.99 14.24
C GLN A 65 3.53 -3.51 13.98
N ILE A 66 2.30 -3.14 13.61
CA ILE A 66 1.90 -1.73 13.41
C ILE A 66 2.09 -0.92 14.70
N LYS A 67 1.66 -1.45 15.85
CA LYS A 67 1.84 -0.79 17.15
C LYS A 67 3.33 -0.56 17.48
N LYS A 68 4.22 -1.47 17.09
CA LYS A 68 5.67 -1.31 17.28
C LYS A 68 6.25 -0.24 16.35
N LEU A 69 5.77 -0.14 15.11
CA LEU A 69 6.21 0.88 14.15
C LEU A 69 5.89 2.30 14.65
N SER A 70 4.75 2.51 15.31
CA SER A 70 4.39 3.80 15.92
C SER A 70 5.36 4.25 17.02
N LEU A 71 6.23 3.37 17.52
CA LEU A 71 7.25 3.68 18.54
C LEU A 71 8.62 4.00 17.92
N VAL A 72 8.80 3.82 16.61
CA VAL A 72 10.07 4.08 15.93
C VAL A 72 10.31 5.59 15.89
N ARG A 73 11.42 6.04 16.48
CA ARG A 73 11.78 7.47 16.47
C ARG A 73 11.98 7.95 15.04
N GLY A 74 11.28 9.03 14.68
CA GLY A 74 11.35 9.65 13.35
C GLY A 74 10.38 9.08 12.32
N ALA A 75 9.66 8.00 12.64
CA ALA A 75 8.55 7.54 11.81
C ALA A 75 7.29 8.38 12.09
N LEU A 76 6.61 8.82 11.04
CA LEU A 76 5.29 9.42 11.11
C LEU A 76 4.28 8.39 10.56
N PRO A 77 3.33 7.90 11.39
CA PRO A 77 2.39 6.89 10.93
C PRO A 77 1.46 7.48 9.86
N MET A 78 1.33 6.78 8.73
CA MET A 78 0.42 7.17 7.64
C MET A 78 -1.04 6.81 7.93
N PHE A 79 -1.27 5.86 8.83
CA PHE A 79 -2.59 5.45 9.30
C PHE A 79 -2.51 5.04 10.77
N GLU A 80 -3.65 5.04 11.46
CA GLU A 80 -3.75 4.61 12.85
C GLU A 80 -4.53 3.29 12.98
N LEU A 81 -4.20 2.53 14.02
CA LEU A 81 -4.88 1.29 14.38
C LEU A 81 -5.57 1.48 15.73
N VAL A 82 -6.90 1.44 15.74
CA VAL A 82 -7.72 1.63 16.94
C VAL A 82 -8.59 0.41 17.20
N GLU A 83 -8.84 0.12 18.48
CA GLU A 83 -9.75 -0.97 18.89
C GLU A 83 -11.22 -0.64 18.61
N ARG A 84 -11.58 0.65 18.70
CA ARG A 84 -12.93 1.15 18.46
C ARG A 84 -12.85 2.48 17.73
N GLN A 85 -13.67 2.64 16.69
CA GLN A 85 -13.79 3.90 15.96
C GLN A 85 -14.29 5.00 16.91
N PRO A 86 -13.63 6.18 16.95
CA PRO A 86 -14.16 7.30 17.72
C PRO A 86 -15.48 7.77 17.13
N SER A 87 -16.44 8.08 17.99
CA SER A 87 -17.84 8.37 17.61
C SER A 87 -18.05 9.56 16.66
N HIS A 88 -17.03 10.40 16.47
CA HIS A 88 -17.06 11.57 15.59
C HIS A 88 -16.50 11.31 14.17
N PHE A 89 -15.94 10.13 13.90
CA PHE A 89 -15.32 9.77 12.60
C PHE A 89 -16.23 8.94 11.68
N SER A 90 -17.55 9.05 11.82
CA SER A 90 -18.53 8.16 11.17
C SER A 90 -18.64 8.28 9.63
N ASN A 91 -17.66 8.89 8.94
CA ASN A 91 -17.68 9.04 7.48
C ASN A 91 -16.54 8.22 6.83
N PRO A 92 -16.85 7.18 6.03
CA PRO A 92 -15.86 6.32 5.38
C PRO A 92 -15.10 6.98 4.21
N ASP A 93 -15.54 8.14 3.70
CA ASP A 93 -14.95 8.78 2.51
C ASP A 93 -13.86 9.83 2.81
N VAL A 94 -13.40 9.95 4.05
CA VAL A 94 -12.46 11.00 4.45
C VAL A 94 -11.01 10.50 4.41
N LEU A 95 -10.23 10.99 3.44
CA LEU A 95 -8.77 10.88 3.46
C LEU A 95 -8.19 12.09 4.20
N ASN A 96 -7.59 11.85 5.38
CA ASN A 96 -6.95 12.91 6.15
C ASN A 96 -5.61 13.29 5.52
N LEU A 97 -5.59 14.39 4.78
CA LEU A 97 -4.36 15.02 4.28
C LEU A 97 -4.03 16.23 5.18
N THR A 98 -3.23 16.04 6.22
CA THR A 98 -2.65 17.17 6.97
C THR A 98 -1.14 17.19 6.78
N PRO A 99 -0.58 18.18 6.04
CA PRO A 99 0.84 18.47 6.09
C PRO A 99 1.16 19.22 7.39
N GLY A 100 2.37 18.96 7.92
CA GLY A 100 2.87 19.54 9.16
C GLY A 100 2.88 21.08 9.21
N GLU A 101 2.84 21.57 10.44
CA GLU A 101 2.84 22.94 10.94
C GLU A 101 3.50 24.00 10.01
N ALA A 102 2.68 24.94 9.51
CA ALA A 102 3.19 26.26 9.13
C ALA A 102 3.37 27.09 10.40
N THR A 103 4.61 27.17 10.87
CA THR A 103 5.02 28.17 11.86
C THR A 103 4.91 29.58 11.25
N GLN A 104 3.98 30.38 11.74
CA GLN A 104 3.99 31.85 11.67
C GLN A 104 3.03 32.33 12.76
N GLY A 105 3.41 33.05 13.79
CA GLY A 105 4.52 33.97 13.98
C GLY A 105 3.90 35.11 14.78
N GLY A 106 4.29 35.27 16.04
CA GLY A 106 3.74 36.31 16.89
C GLY A 106 4.06 37.70 16.33
N ARG A 107 3.05 38.54 16.18
CA ARG A 107 2.77 39.69 17.07
C ARG A 107 1.44 40.32 16.68
#